data_AF-A0A6C0J5P2-F1
#
_entry.id   AF-A0A6C0J5P2-F1
#
_cell.length_a   1.000
_cell.length_b   1.000
_cell.length_c   1.000
_cell.angle_alpha   90.00
_cell.angle_beta   90.00
_cell.angle_gamma   90.00
#
_symmetry.space_group_name_H-M   'P 1'
#
loop_
_entity.id
_entity.type
_entity.pdbx_description
1 polymer ?
#
loop_
_entity_poly.entity_id
_entity_poly.type
_entity_poly.pdbx_seq_one_letter_code
_entity_poly.pdbx_strand_id
1 'polypeptide(L)'
;MVKAFELVKEQKERDKLKKKIYKKIYINVEKKIVQSSGVNLYKCWFQIPEFLINYPLYNVNDCNQYIISKLKNNGFQTELLAKNIIFISWSSL
;
A
#
# COMPACT_ATOMS: atom_id res chain seq x y z
N MET A 1 -13.87 -16.27 31.19
CA MET A 1 -12.87 -17.26 30.71
C MET A 1 -12.64 -17.00 29.23
N VAL A 2 -11.40 -16.72 28.81
CA VAL A 2 -11.07 -16.41 27.39
C VAL A 2 -11.10 -17.71 26.59
N LYS A 3 -11.75 -17.73 25.42
CA LYS A 3 -11.84 -18.91 24.53
C LYS A 3 -10.87 -18.78 23.37
N ALA A 4 -10.06 -19.81 23.12
CA ALA A 4 -9.10 -19.83 22.01
C ALA A 4 -9.74 -19.56 20.62
N PHE A 5 -10.96 -20.07 20.39
CA PHE A 5 -11.71 -19.82 19.16
C PHE A 5 -12.03 -18.33 18.93
N GLU A 6 -12.36 -17.60 20.00
CA GLU A 6 -12.68 -16.16 19.91
C GLU A 6 -11.42 -15.36 19.53
N LEU A 7 -10.26 -15.69 20.10
CA LEU A 7 -8.98 -15.08 19.76
C LEU A 7 -8.61 -15.26 18.28
N VAL A 8 -8.82 -16.46 17.72
CA VAL A 8 -8.55 -16.75 16.30
C VAL A 8 -9.50 -15.96 15.40
N LYS A 9 -10.78 -15.86 15.77
CA LYS A 9 -11.78 -15.08 15.03
C LYS A 9 -11.40 -13.60 14.98
N GLU A 10 -11.02 -13.02 16.11
CA GLU A 10 -10.58 -11.63 16.18
C GLU A 10 -9.31 -11.37 15.35
N GLN A 11 -8.34 -12.29 15.39
CA GLN A 11 -7.13 -12.18 14.57
C GLN A 11 -7.47 -12.14 13.07
N LYS A 12 -8.37 -13.02 12.62
CA LYS A 12 -8.83 -13.02 11.21
C LYS A 12 -9.52 -11.71 10.84
N GLU A 13 -10.34 -11.13 11.72
CA GLU A 13 -10.98 -9.85 11.46
C GLU A 13 -9.95 -8.70 11.38
N ARG A 14 -8.93 -8.69 12.27
CA ARG A 14 -7.82 -7.73 12.18
C ARG A 14 -7.08 -7.84 10.83
N ASP A 15 -6.80 -9.05 10.37
CA ASP A 15 -6.11 -9.27 9.10
C ASP A 15 -6.95 -8.86 7.90
N LYS A 16 -8.28 -9.07 7.95
CA LYS A 16 -9.21 -8.53 6.94
C LYS A 16 -9.18 -7.00 6.91
N LEU A 17 -9.18 -6.35 8.07
CA LEU A 17 -9.11 -4.89 8.17
C LEU A 17 -7.79 -4.34 7.59
N LYS A 18 -6.65 -4.95 7.93
CA LYS A 18 -5.34 -4.60 7.34
C LYS A 18 -5.37 -4.69 5.81
N LYS A 19 -5.91 -5.78 5.26
CA LYS A 19 -6.06 -5.95 3.80
C LYS A 19 -6.93 -4.85 3.18
N LYS A 20 -8.00 -4.41 3.85
CA LYS A 20 -8.83 -3.28 3.39
C LYS A 20 -8.03 -1.98 3.34
N ILE A 21 -7.23 -1.71 4.38
CA ILE A 21 -6.34 -0.53 4.43
C ILE A 21 -5.36 -0.56 3.25
N TYR A 22 -4.66 -1.67 3.05
CA TYR A 22 -3.63 -1.77 2.02
C TYR A 22 -4.22 -1.60 0.61
N LYS A 23 -5.37 -2.20 0.34
CA LYS A 23 -6.11 -1.98 -0.91
C LYS A 23 -6.52 -0.52 -1.11
N LYS A 24 -6.98 0.16 -0.06
CA LYS A 24 -7.37 1.57 -0.12
C LYS A 24 -6.18 2.48 -0.46
N ILE A 25 -5.02 2.23 0.16
CA ILE A 25 -3.80 2.97 -0.12
C ILE A 25 -3.33 2.68 -1.56
N TYR A 26 -3.37 1.42 -1.99
CA TYR A 26 -3.00 1.03 -3.35
C TYR A 26 -3.86 1.74 -4.43
N ILE A 27 -5.17 1.89 -4.21
CA ILE A 27 -6.04 2.68 -5.11
C ILE A 27 -5.56 4.14 -5.21
N ASN A 28 -5.09 4.74 -4.12
CA ASN A 28 -4.56 6.11 -4.15
C ASN A 28 -3.22 6.19 -4.88
N VAL A 29 -2.39 5.14 -4.80
CA VAL A 29 -1.17 5.02 -5.60
C VAL A 29 -1.50 4.97 -7.09
N GLU A 30 -2.46 4.14 -7.50
CA GLU A 30 -2.91 4.05 -8.90
C GLU A 30 -3.44 5.40 -9.41
N LYS A 31 -4.24 6.10 -8.59
CA LYS A 31 -4.69 7.46 -8.92
C LYS A 31 -3.53 8.43 -9.12
N LYS A 32 -2.50 8.38 -8.27
CA LYS A 32 -1.31 9.22 -8.40
C LYS A 32 -0.55 8.92 -9.70
N ILE A 33 -0.40 7.65 -10.06
CA ILE A 33 0.21 7.22 -11.34
C ILE A 33 -0.57 7.78 -12.52
N VAL A 34 -1.89 7.60 -12.55
CA VAL A 34 -2.75 8.11 -13.64
C VAL A 34 -2.66 9.64 -13.75
N GLN A 35 -2.70 10.35 -12.61
CA GLN A 35 -2.54 11.81 -12.59
C GLN A 35 -1.18 12.26 -13.13
N SER A 36 -0.09 11.61 -12.73
CA SER A 36 1.26 11.90 -13.24
C SER A 36 1.38 11.60 -14.73
N SER A 37 0.81 10.48 -15.21
CA SER A 37 0.79 10.16 -16.63
C SER A 37 -0.02 11.18 -17.44
N GLY A 38 -1.12 11.71 -16.89
CA GLY A 38 -1.94 12.72 -17.54
C GLY A 38 -1.24 14.06 -17.77
N VAL A 39 -0.11 14.30 -17.09
CA VAL A 39 0.77 15.47 -17.31
C VAL A 39 2.09 15.09 -17.98
N ASN A 40 2.11 13.98 -18.74
CA ASN A 40 3.26 13.48 -19.50
C ASN A 40 4.50 13.13 -18.64
N LEU A 41 4.29 12.76 -17.38
CA LEU A 41 5.37 12.19 -16.55
C LEU A 41 5.33 10.66 -16.60
N TYR A 42 6.51 10.04 -16.64
CA TYR A 42 6.69 8.59 -16.61
C TYR A 42 7.15 8.05 -15.26
N LYS A 43 7.13 8.92 -14.25
CA LYS A 43 7.56 8.63 -12.89
C LYS A 43 6.79 9.47 -11.87
N CYS A 44 6.64 8.94 -10.67
CA CYS A 44 6.09 9.66 -9.53
C CYS A 44 6.63 9.08 -8.23
N TRP A 45 6.34 9.75 -7.11
CA TRP A 45 6.53 9.20 -5.78
C TRP A 45 5.21 9.23 -5.03
N PHE A 46 5.07 8.28 -4.10
CA PHE A 46 3.93 8.19 -3.21
C PHE A 46 4.41 7.99 -1.78
N GLN A 47 3.93 8.83 -0.86
CA GLN A 47 4.15 8.67 0.56
C GLN A 47 3.03 7.84 1.17
N ILE A 48 3.35 6.66 1.69
CA ILE A 48 2.40 5.87 2.47
C ILE A 48 2.11 6.63 3.78
N PRO A 49 0.83 6.86 4.11
CA PRO A 49 0.46 7.45 5.39
C PRO A 49 0.98 6.61 6.56
N GLU A 50 1.28 7.22 7.69
CA GLU A 50 1.62 6.45 8.90
C GLU A 50 0.38 5.86 9.57
N PHE A 51 -0.76 6.53 9.40
CA PHE A 51 -2.07 6.11 9.86
C PHE A 51 -3.17 6.63 8.94
N LEU A 52 -4.37 6.07 9.07
CA LEU A 52 -5.58 6.56 8.42
C LEU A 52 -6.64 6.81 9.49
N ILE A 53 -7.28 7.98 9.44
CA ILE A 53 -8.37 8.33 10.35
C ILE A 53 -9.52 7.32 10.19
N ASN A 54 -10.07 6.85 11.31
CA ASN A 54 -11.13 5.84 11.39
C ASN A 54 -10.71 4.44 10.88
N TYR A 55 -9.42 4.15 10.81
CA TYR A 55 -8.89 2.81 10.58
C TYR A 55 -7.94 2.40 11.70
N PRO A 56 -7.79 1.09 11.98
CA PRO A 56 -6.80 0.63 12.93
C PRO A 56 -5.38 0.94 12.43
N LEU A 57 -4.44 1.05 13.37
CA LEU A 57 -3.03 1.14 13.06
C LEU A 57 -2.57 -0.06 12.24
N TYR A 58 -1.64 0.19 11.33
CA TYR A 58 -1.06 -0.84 10.47
C TYR A 58 0.46 -0.70 10.43
N ASN A 59 1.12 -1.78 10.03
CA ASN A 59 2.56 -1.75 9.83
C ASN A 59 2.86 -1.15 8.46
N VAL A 60 3.55 0.00 8.44
CA VAL A 60 3.91 0.71 7.20
C VAL A 60 4.84 -0.14 6.33
N ASN A 61 5.75 -0.93 6.90
CA ASN A 61 6.65 -1.80 6.14
C ASN A 61 5.88 -2.91 5.42
N ASP A 62 4.91 -3.53 6.09
CA ASP A 62 4.04 -4.55 5.46
C ASP A 62 3.20 -3.93 4.34
N CYS A 63 2.73 -2.70 4.53
CA CYS A 63 2.00 -1.96 3.51
C CYS A 63 2.89 -1.61 2.31
N ASN A 64 4.12 -1.15 2.53
CA ASN A 64 5.11 -0.92 1.47
C ASN A 64 5.34 -2.19 0.65
N GLN A 65 5.62 -3.32 1.30
CA GLN A 65 5.84 -4.61 0.65
C GLN A 65 4.64 -5.03 -0.19
N TYR A 66 3.42 -4.88 0.35
CA TYR A 66 2.18 -5.14 -0.38
C TYR A 66 2.05 -4.28 -1.65
N ILE A 67 2.31 -2.97 -1.56
CA ILE A 67 2.18 -2.05 -2.69
C ILE A 67 3.28 -2.32 -3.73
N ILE A 68 4.53 -2.46 -3.30
CA ILE A 68 5.69 -2.73 -4.16
C ILE A 68 5.48 -4.03 -4.94
N SER A 69 5.09 -5.11 -4.28
CA SER A 69 4.82 -6.40 -4.95
C SER A 69 3.70 -6.28 -5.99
N LYS A 70 2.60 -5.59 -5.66
CA LYS A 70 1.49 -5.32 -6.59
C LYS A 70 1.95 -4.52 -7.82
N LEU A 71 2.72 -3.45 -7.61
CA LEU A 71 3.25 -2.61 -8.68
C LEU A 71 4.23 -3.39 -9.58
N LYS A 72 5.16 -4.14 -8.98
CA LYS A 72 6.11 -4.99 -9.74
C LYS A 72 5.39 -6.05 -10.58
N ASN A 73 4.35 -6.68 -10.03
CA ASN A 73 3.53 -7.64 -10.78
C ASN A 73 2.83 -7.01 -11.99
N ASN A 74 2.59 -5.70 -11.97
CA ASN A 74 1.98 -4.93 -13.05
C ASN A 74 3.02 -4.28 -13.99
N GLY A 75 4.31 -4.59 -13.84
CA GLY A 75 5.37 -4.09 -14.72
C GLY A 75 5.96 -2.73 -14.34
N PHE A 76 5.59 -2.17 -13.17
CA PHE A 76 6.21 -0.93 -12.68
C PHE A 76 7.56 -1.20 -12.02
N GLN A 77 8.51 -0.30 -12.26
CA GLN A 77 9.74 -0.23 -11.48
C GLN A 77 9.48 0.54 -10.19
N THR A 78 10.03 0.05 -9.08
CA THR A 78 9.82 0.65 -7.75
C THR A 78 11.09 0.65 -6.92
N GLU A 79 11.30 1.72 -6.16
CA GLU A 79 12.41 1.93 -5.24
C GLU A 79 11.92 2.61 -3.95
N LEU A 80 12.48 2.26 -2.79
CA LEU A 80 12.20 2.95 -1.54
C LEU A 80 13.17 4.12 -1.37
N LEU A 81 12.67 5.35 -1.42
CA LEU A 81 13.47 6.56 -1.19
C LEU A 81 13.62 6.86 0.31
N ALA A 82 12.64 6.46 1.11
CA ALA A 82 12.62 6.60 2.56
C ALA A 82 11.72 5.51 3.16
N LYS A 83 11.58 5.47 4.49
CA LYS A 83 10.80 4.46 5.22
C LYS A 83 9.36 4.30 4.69
N ASN A 84 8.72 5.37 4.24
CA ASN A 84 7.35 5.37 3.75
C ASN A 84 7.19 6.06 2.38
N ILE A 85 8.27 6.26 1.63
CA ILE A 85 8.20 6.92 0.31
C ILE A 85 8.64 5.92 -0.75
N ILE A 86 7.71 5.61 -1.66
CA ILE A 86 7.94 4.73 -2.80
C ILE A 86 8.10 5.59 -4.04
N PHE A 87 9.23 5.46 -4.72
CA PHE A 87 9.42 5.90 -6.10
C PHE A 87 8.85 4.87 -7.06
N ILE A 88 8.17 5.33 -8.10
CA ILE A 88 7.46 4.51 -9.09
C ILE A 88 7.77 5.07 -10.47
N SER A 89 8.21 4.22 -11.40
CA SER A 89 8.44 4.57 -12.80
C SER A 89 7.89 3.52 -13.76
N TRP A 90 7.50 3.97 -14.95
CA TRP A 90 6.93 3.15 -16.02
C TRP A 90 7.37 3.60 -17.42
N SER A 91 8.48 4.34 -17.54
CA SER A 91 9.12 4.48 -18.86
C SER A 91 9.73 3.14 -19.24
N SER A 92 9.23 2.56 -20.32
CA SER A 92 9.99 1.60 -21.11
C SER A 92 11.39 2.20 -21.34
N LEU A 93 12.43 1.39 -21.12
CA LEU A 93 13.74 1.65 -21.74
C LEU A 93 13.57 1.85 -23.24
#